data_AF-A0A6L7XVQ8-F1
#
_entry.id   AF-A0A6L7XVQ8-F1
#
_cell.length_a   1.000
_cell.length_b   1.000
_cell.length_c   1.000
_cell.angle_alpha   90.00
_cell.angle_beta   90.00
_cell.angle_gamma   90.00
#
_symmetry.space_group_name_H-M   'P 1'
#
loop_
_entity.id
_entity.type
_entity.pdbx_description
1 polymer ?
#
loop_
_entity_poly.entity_id
_entity_poly.type
_entity_poly.pdbx_seq_one_letter_code
_entity_poly.pdbx_strand_id
1 'polypeptide(L)'
;MPCQAGQRPRFAATIHTESNSWSTQVNVPVKHGLILGVVAALISFVTAAMGAQMGMMAAVFPLVATVVTIVIVFLALRETAAEASWTGQLLNSAILGAVAAVIVFVLSWLTLGVVFPNYLAEMAAATEHALASAGLAPEMIEAQVQSLEEATAVGQSFAGAVGTIVTCLVAGAIIGIFKRASKEQ
;
A
#
# COMPACT_ATOMS: atom_id res chain seq x y z
N MET A 1 -50.08 39.59 -44.29
CA MET A 1 -49.20 39.52 -43.10
C MET A 1 -49.88 38.67 -42.04
N PRO A 2 -49.47 37.40 -41.82
CA PRO A 2 -49.94 36.63 -40.68
C PRO A 2 -48.93 36.62 -39.53
N CYS A 3 -49.51 36.58 -38.34
CA CYS A 3 -48.97 36.74 -37.00
C CYS A 3 -47.97 35.63 -36.62
N GLN A 4 -46.81 36.02 -36.07
CA GLN A 4 -45.80 35.13 -35.48
C GLN A 4 -46.28 34.61 -34.12
N ALA A 5 -46.63 33.33 -34.05
CA ALA A 5 -46.97 32.63 -32.81
C ALA A 5 -45.68 32.21 -32.07
N GLY A 6 -45.63 32.52 -30.78
CA GLY A 6 -44.44 32.49 -29.95
C GLY A 6 -43.78 31.13 -29.76
N GLN A 7 -42.46 31.10 -30.02
CA GLN A 7 -41.55 30.10 -29.48
C GLN A 7 -41.40 30.32 -27.97
N ARG A 8 -41.92 29.39 -27.17
CA ARG A 8 -41.56 29.30 -25.75
C ARG A 8 -40.16 28.67 -25.63
N PRO A 9 -39.25 29.21 -24.82
CA PRO A 9 -37.96 28.57 -24.58
C PRO A 9 -38.18 27.26 -23.83
N ARG A 10 -37.82 26.16 -24.50
CA ARG A 10 -37.83 24.81 -23.96
C ARG A 10 -36.61 24.67 -23.04
N PHE A 11 -36.76 25.09 -21.78
CA PHE A 11 -35.81 24.76 -20.71
C PHE A 11 -35.90 23.25 -20.44
N ALA A 12 -35.22 22.47 -21.29
CA ALA A 12 -34.88 21.10 -20.96
C ALA A 12 -33.77 21.16 -19.91
N ALA A 13 -34.16 21.05 -18.65
CA ALA A 13 -33.24 20.83 -17.55
C ALA A 13 -32.61 19.45 -17.72
N THR A 14 -31.45 19.40 -18.36
CA THR A 14 -30.54 18.25 -18.29
C THR A 14 -29.99 18.21 -16.87
N ILE A 15 -30.71 17.56 -15.96
CA ILE A 15 -30.14 17.21 -14.66
C ILE A 15 -29.08 16.14 -14.94
N HIS A 16 -27.84 16.59 -15.06
CA HIS A 16 -26.70 15.72 -15.23
C HIS A 16 -26.59 14.79 -14.01
N THR A 17 -26.49 13.49 -14.30
CA THR A 17 -26.24 12.38 -13.39
C THR A 17 -24.85 12.48 -12.75
N GLU A 18 -24.61 13.50 -11.92
CA GLU A 18 -23.33 13.72 -11.23
C GLU A 18 -23.15 12.83 -10.00
N SER A 19 -24.23 12.28 -9.41
CA SER A 19 -24.12 11.50 -8.18
C SER A 19 -23.41 10.15 -8.36
N ASN A 20 -23.35 9.60 -9.57
CA ASN A 20 -22.71 8.30 -9.81
C ASN A 20 -21.20 8.38 -10.02
N SER A 21 -20.63 9.51 -10.46
CA SER A 21 -19.18 9.61 -10.73
C SER A 21 -18.34 9.48 -9.44
N TRP A 22 -18.83 10.06 -8.34
CA TRP A 22 -18.21 9.95 -7.01
C TRP A 22 -18.16 8.50 -6.52
N SER A 23 -19.20 7.71 -6.80
CA SER A 23 -19.24 6.31 -6.36
C SER A 23 -18.21 5.44 -7.09
N THR A 24 -18.00 5.66 -8.39
CA THR A 24 -16.99 4.94 -9.17
C THR A 24 -15.57 5.35 -8.78
N GLN A 25 -15.32 6.65 -8.54
CA GLN A 25 -14.00 7.16 -8.20
C GLN A 25 -13.47 6.64 -6.87
N VAL A 26 -14.32 6.41 -5.87
CA VAL A 26 -13.91 5.89 -4.56
C VAL A 26 -13.89 4.36 -4.55
N ASN A 27 -14.74 3.70 -5.34
CA ASN A 27 -14.82 2.24 -5.37
C ASN A 27 -13.56 1.58 -5.96
N VAL A 28 -12.94 2.17 -6.98
CA VAL A 28 -11.70 1.66 -7.60
C VAL A 28 -10.52 1.62 -6.61
N PRO A 29 -10.11 2.71 -5.95
CA PRO A 29 -8.99 2.71 -5.01
C PRO A 29 -9.27 1.86 -3.76
N VAL A 30 -10.53 1.77 -3.29
CA VAL A 30 -10.88 0.90 -2.16
C VAL A 30 -10.76 -0.57 -2.55
N LYS A 31 -11.28 -0.98 -3.71
CA LYS A 31 -11.16 -2.36 -4.21
C LYS A 31 -9.69 -2.75 -4.37
N HIS A 32 -8.88 -1.89 -4.99
CA HIS A 32 -7.46 -2.16 -5.18
C HIS A 32 -6.67 -2.12 -3.86
N GLY A 33 -7.05 -1.25 -2.92
CA GLY A 33 -6.47 -1.23 -1.57
C GLY A 33 -6.77 -2.51 -0.80
N LEU A 34 -7.97 -3.08 -0.97
CA LEU A 34 -8.33 -4.36 -0.37
C LEU A 34 -7.53 -5.51 -0.97
N ILE A 35 -7.40 -5.57 -2.29
CA ILE A 35 -6.56 -6.55 -2.99
C ILE A 35 -5.10 -6.41 -2.53
N LEU A 36 -4.58 -5.17 -2.48
CA LEU A 36 -3.21 -4.90 -2.04
C LEU A 36 -2.99 -5.40 -0.61
N GLY A 37 -3.88 -5.04 0.32
CA GLY A 37 -3.77 -5.46 1.72
C GLY A 37 -3.75 -6.98 1.86
N VAL A 38 -4.65 -7.69 1.17
CA VAL A 38 -4.72 -9.16 1.21
C VAL A 38 -3.46 -9.79 0.59
N VAL A 39 -3.04 -9.32 -0.58
CA VAL A 39 -1.85 -9.85 -1.26
C VAL A 39 -0.59 -9.61 -0.44
N ALA A 40 -0.41 -8.39 0.09
CA ALA A 40 0.73 -8.04 0.93
C ALA A 40 0.76 -8.91 2.20
N ALA A 41 -0.39 -9.13 2.84
CA ALA A 41 -0.48 -9.98 4.02
C ALA A 41 -0.21 -11.46 3.72
N LEU A 42 -0.71 -11.98 2.60
CA LEU A 42 -0.43 -13.36 2.17
C LEU A 42 1.07 -13.56 1.90
N ILE A 43 1.69 -12.59 1.23
CA ILE A 43 3.13 -12.55 1.00
C ILE A 43 3.86 -12.59 2.36
N SER A 44 3.56 -11.66 3.27
CA SER A 44 4.18 -11.63 4.60
C SER A 44 3.99 -12.93 5.39
N PHE A 45 2.79 -13.50 5.35
CA PHE A 45 2.46 -14.76 6.01
C PHE A 45 3.28 -15.94 5.47
N VAL A 46 3.35 -16.08 4.14
CA VAL A 46 4.13 -17.14 3.49
C VAL A 46 5.59 -17.03 3.86
N THR A 47 6.15 -15.82 3.94
CA THR A 47 7.56 -15.66 4.36
C THR A 47 7.81 -15.97 5.81
N ALA A 48 6.92 -15.54 6.68
CA ALA A 48 7.00 -15.91 8.08
C ALA A 48 6.95 -17.45 8.23
N ALA A 49 6.03 -18.10 7.53
CA ALA A 49 5.87 -19.55 7.56
C ALA A 49 7.04 -20.32 6.95
N MET A 50 7.68 -19.78 5.91
CA MET A 50 8.84 -20.40 5.25
C MET A 50 10.16 -20.14 5.99
N GLY A 51 10.18 -19.26 6.99
CA GLY A 51 11.42 -18.82 7.64
C GLY A 51 12.37 -18.08 6.67
N ALA A 52 11.87 -17.58 5.54
CA ALA A 52 12.66 -16.96 4.47
C ALA A 52 13.35 -15.64 4.89
N GLN A 53 12.99 -15.12 6.06
CA GLN A 53 13.67 -14.04 6.76
C GLN A 53 15.06 -14.38 7.31
N MET A 54 15.45 -15.66 7.34
CA MET A 54 16.75 -16.10 7.82
C MET A 54 17.70 -16.36 6.64
N GLY A 55 18.62 -15.44 6.37
CA GLY A 55 19.65 -15.58 5.32
C GLY A 55 19.43 -14.69 4.08
N MET A 56 19.95 -15.12 2.91
CA MET A 56 19.96 -14.31 1.68
C MET A 56 18.56 -13.93 1.16
N MET A 57 17.53 -14.70 1.53
CA MET A 57 16.14 -14.44 1.16
C MET A 57 15.50 -13.30 1.96
N ALA A 58 16.11 -12.88 3.07
CA ALA A 58 15.63 -11.78 3.91
C ALA A 58 15.55 -10.45 3.16
N ALA A 59 16.45 -10.21 2.21
CA ALA A 59 16.46 -9.00 1.38
C ALA A 59 15.57 -9.12 0.13
N VAL A 60 15.41 -10.33 -0.40
CA VAL A 60 14.61 -10.57 -1.62
C VAL A 60 13.13 -10.35 -1.35
N PHE A 61 12.66 -10.79 -0.19
CA PHE A 61 11.25 -10.76 0.12
C PHE A 61 10.62 -9.35 0.25
N PRO A 62 11.19 -8.41 1.02
CA PRO A 62 10.68 -7.05 1.06
C PRO A 62 10.77 -6.36 -0.30
N LEU A 63 11.75 -6.73 -1.14
CA LEU A 63 11.84 -6.24 -2.50
C LEU A 63 10.69 -6.74 -3.38
N VAL A 64 10.35 -8.03 -3.33
CA VAL A 64 9.19 -8.61 -4.02
C VAL A 64 7.89 -7.95 -3.54
N ALA A 65 7.70 -7.82 -2.23
CA ALA A 65 6.51 -7.16 -1.66
C ALA A 65 6.39 -5.69 -2.12
N THR A 66 7.52 -4.97 -2.19
CA THR A 66 7.57 -3.58 -2.68
C THR A 66 7.20 -3.50 -4.15
N VAL A 67 7.76 -4.37 -5.01
CA VAL A 67 7.44 -4.41 -6.44
C VAL A 67 5.96 -4.71 -6.67
N VAL A 68 5.40 -5.71 -5.97
CA VAL A 68 3.97 -6.04 -6.05
C VAL A 68 3.10 -4.85 -5.63
N THR A 69 3.49 -4.14 -4.57
CA THR A 69 2.79 -2.93 -4.12
C THR A 69 2.78 -1.86 -5.20
N ILE A 70 3.93 -1.57 -5.81
CA ILE A 70 4.04 -0.57 -6.90
C ILE A 70 3.18 -0.97 -8.10
N VAL A 71 3.16 -2.26 -8.49
CA VAL A 71 2.34 -2.74 -9.60
C VAL A 71 0.85 -2.54 -9.32
N ILE A 72 0.37 -2.88 -8.12
CA ILE A 72 -1.05 -2.71 -7.77
C ILE A 72 -1.44 -1.22 -7.72
N VAL A 73 -0.58 -0.37 -7.15
CA VAL A 73 -0.78 1.09 -7.15
C VAL A 73 -0.84 1.62 -8.59
N PHE A 74 0.05 1.15 -9.47
CA PHE A 74 0.06 1.52 -10.87
C PHE A 74 -1.23 1.12 -11.60
N LEU A 75 -1.71 -0.11 -11.39
CA LEU A 75 -2.96 -0.58 -11.99
C LEU A 75 -4.17 0.24 -11.49
N ALA A 76 -4.24 0.51 -10.19
CA ALA A 76 -5.30 1.32 -9.60
C ALA A 76 -5.31 2.75 -10.19
N LEU A 77 -4.15 3.41 -10.23
CA LEU A 77 -4.02 4.75 -10.81
C LEU A 77 -4.19 4.76 -12.33
N ARG A 78 -3.97 3.63 -13.01
CA ARG A 78 -4.26 3.48 -14.43
C ARG A 78 -5.76 3.54 -14.70
N GLU A 79 -6.56 2.85 -13.91
CA GLU A 79 -8.02 2.88 -14.04
C GLU A 79 -8.61 4.25 -13.71
N THR A 80 -8.07 4.97 -12.72
CA THR A 80 -8.60 6.29 -12.33
C THR A 80 -8.07 7.47 -13.17
N ALA A 81 -7.11 7.27 -14.07
CA ALA A 81 -6.41 8.39 -14.73
C ALA A 81 -7.14 9.06 -15.89
N ALA A 82 -8.22 8.46 -16.40
CA ALA A 82 -9.08 9.12 -17.38
C ALA A 82 -9.85 10.28 -16.73
N GLU A 83 -10.13 10.19 -15.43
CA GLU A 83 -11.05 11.09 -14.72
C GLU A 83 -10.36 11.92 -13.63
N ALA A 84 -9.18 11.52 -13.16
CA ALA A 84 -8.50 12.17 -12.04
C ALA A 84 -7.40 13.17 -12.47
N SER A 85 -7.41 14.36 -11.85
CA SER A 85 -6.29 15.31 -11.86
C SER A 85 -5.08 14.76 -11.10
N TRP A 86 -3.92 15.43 -11.17
CA TRP A 86 -2.72 15.00 -10.44
C TRP A 86 -2.97 14.89 -8.93
N THR A 87 -3.63 15.90 -8.34
CA THR A 87 -4.04 15.87 -6.93
C THR A 87 -5.05 14.77 -6.66
N GLY A 88 -5.95 14.47 -7.61
CA GLY A 88 -6.87 13.33 -7.51
C GLY A 88 -6.16 11.99 -7.52
N GLN A 89 -5.07 11.83 -8.29
CA GLN A 89 -4.26 10.61 -8.28
C GLN A 89 -3.52 10.43 -6.95
N LEU A 90 -3.02 11.52 -6.36
CA LEU A 90 -2.39 11.47 -5.03
C LEU A 90 -3.41 11.14 -3.93
N LEU A 91 -4.63 11.66 -4.02
CA LEU A 91 -5.70 11.32 -3.10
C LEU A 91 -6.14 9.86 -3.25
N ASN A 92 -6.25 9.37 -4.49
CA ASN A 92 -6.57 7.97 -4.77
C ASN A 92 -5.49 7.01 -4.24
N SER A 93 -4.21 7.37 -4.37
CA SER A 93 -3.12 6.57 -3.80
C SER A 93 -3.11 6.62 -2.27
N ALA A 94 -3.47 7.75 -1.66
CA ALA A 94 -3.62 7.88 -0.22
C ALA A 94 -4.77 7.00 0.31
N ILE A 95 -5.94 7.00 -0.34
CA ILE A 95 -7.09 6.16 0.03
C ILE A 95 -6.74 4.68 -0.10
N LEU A 96 -6.13 4.30 -1.23
CA LEU A 96 -5.66 2.93 -1.46
C LEU A 96 -4.67 2.49 -0.37
N GLY A 97 -3.68 3.35 -0.06
CA GLY A 97 -2.67 3.07 0.96
C GLY A 97 -3.27 2.95 2.35
N ALA A 98 -4.24 3.80 2.71
CA ALA A 98 -4.92 3.73 4.00
C ALA A 98 -5.70 2.41 4.17
N VAL A 99 -6.46 1.99 3.16
CA VAL A 99 -7.20 0.71 3.17
C VAL A 99 -6.23 -0.46 3.30
N ALA A 100 -5.16 -0.47 2.50
CA ALA A 100 -4.16 -1.53 2.55
C ALA A 100 -3.45 -1.58 3.91
N ALA A 101 -3.10 -0.44 4.49
CA ALA A 101 -2.41 -0.34 5.77
C ALA A 101 -3.22 -0.91 6.94
N VAL A 102 -4.54 -0.68 6.96
CA VAL A 102 -5.42 -1.28 7.97
C VAL A 102 -5.39 -2.81 7.88
N ILE A 103 -5.47 -3.35 6.67
CA ILE A 103 -5.45 -4.80 6.44
C ILE A 103 -4.09 -5.39 6.83
N VAL A 104 -3.00 -4.76 6.40
CA VAL A 104 -1.62 -5.16 6.74
C VAL A 104 -1.42 -5.13 8.26
N PHE A 105 -1.88 -4.08 8.95
CA PHE A 105 -1.79 -3.99 10.39
C PHE A 105 -2.49 -5.15 11.09
N VAL A 106 -3.76 -5.40 10.76
CA VAL A 106 -4.57 -6.45 11.41
C VAL A 106 -3.98 -7.84 11.14
N LEU A 107 -3.59 -8.13 9.91
CA LEU A 107 -3.07 -9.45 9.55
C LEU A 107 -1.65 -9.67 10.07
N SER A 108 -0.80 -8.64 10.07
CA SER A 108 0.53 -8.69 10.68
C SER A 108 0.42 -8.91 12.19
N TRP A 109 -0.50 -8.21 12.86
CA TRP A 109 -0.74 -8.41 14.28
C TRP A 109 -1.20 -9.83 14.57
N LEU A 110 -2.17 -10.34 13.81
CA LEU A 110 -2.65 -11.72 14.00
C LEU A 110 -1.54 -12.74 13.77
N THR A 111 -0.70 -12.51 12.77
CA THR A 111 0.42 -13.41 12.45
C THR A 111 1.44 -13.43 13.59
N LEU A 112 1.88 -12.27 14.09
CA LEU A 112 2.87 -12.19 15.16
C LEU A 112 2.31 -12.52 16.55
N GLY A 113 1.04 -12.17 16.81
CA GLY A 113 0.43 -12.33 18.13
C GLY A 113 -0.24 -13.69 18.35
N VAL A 114 -0.77 -14.32 17.30
CA VAL A 114 -1.58 -15.55 17.42
C VAL A 114 -0.91 -16.73 16.73
N VAL A 115 -0.43 -16.55 15.49
CA VAL A 115 0.11 -17.68 14.70
C VAL A 115 1.55 -18.01 15.11
N PHE A 116 2.40 -17.00 15.28
CA PHE A 116 3.81 -17.15 15.60
C PHE A 116 4.22 -16.27 16.79
N PRO A 117 3.76 -16.56 18.01
CA PRO A 117 4.04 -15.74 19.19
C PRO A 117 5.53 -15.65 19.56
N ASN A 118 6.33 -16.66 19.19
CA ASN A 118 7.77 -16.69 19.47
C ASN A 118 8.62 -16.12 18.32
N TYR A 119 8.00 -15.62 17.25
CA TYR A 119 8.67 -15.17 16.04
C TYR A 119 9.78 -14.14 16.31
N LEU A 120 9.51 -13.16 17.17
CA LEU A 120 10.47 -12.09 17.47
C LEU A 120 11.69 -12.60 18.26
N ALA A 121 11.47 -13.54 19.19
CA ALA A 121 12.57 -14.16 19.93
C ALA A 121 13.44 -15.04 19.01
N GLU A 122 12.80 -15.81 18.12
CA GLU A 122 13.52 -16.61 17.11
C GLU A 122 14.29 -15.71 16.12
N MET A 123 13.72 -14.57 15.74
CA MET A 123 14.38 -13.57 14.90
C MET A 123 15.58 -12.91 15.60
N ALA A 124 15.47 -12.59 16.90
CA ALA A 124 16.57 -12.03 17.68
C ALA A 124 17.77 -12.98 17.72
N ALA A 125 17.54 -14.26 18.05
CA ALA A 125 18.57 -15.29 18.07
C ALA A 125 19.20 -15.54 16.68
N ALA A 126 18.38 -15.56 15.62
CA ALA A 126 18.88 -15.70 14.25
C ALA A 126 19.70 -14.48 13.80
N THR A 127 19.30 -13.28 14.22
CA THR A 127 20.00 -12.03 13.92
C THR A 127 21.35 -11.98 14.63
N GLU A 128 21.40 -12.35 15.91
CA GLU A 128 22.66 -12.47 16.66
C GLU A 128 23.65 -13.39 15.96
N HIS A 129 23.20 -14.61 15.60
CA HIS A 129 24.04 -15.58 14.91
C HIS A 129 24.50 -15.08 13.54
N ALA A 130 23.62 -14.42 12.77
CA ALA A 130 23.95 -13.87 11.46
C ALA A 130 24.99 -12.74 11.57
N LEU A 131 24.82 -11.80 12.50
CA LEU A 131 25.75 -10.68 12.67
C LEU A 131 27.10 -11.14 13.24
N ALA A 132 27.09 -12.11 14.15
CA ALA A 132 28.31 -12.75 14.65
C ALA A 132 29.07 -13.45 13.52
N SER A 133 28.36 -14.18 12.65
CA SER A 133 28.96 -14.83 11.49
C SER A 133 29.49 -13.84 10.44
N ALA A 134 28.94 -12.62 10.40
CA ALA A 134 29.41 -11.53 9.55
C ALA A 134 30.63 -10.79 10.13
N GLY A 135 31.10 -11.16 11.33
CA GLY A 135 32.28 -10.58 11.97
C GLY A 135 32.05 -9.17 12.54
N LEU A 136 30.81 -8.81 12.87
CA LEU A 136 30.50 -7.54 13.51
C LEU A 136 31.00 -7.50 14.96
N ALA A 137 31.30 -6.29 15.44
CA ALA A 137 31.71 -6.07 16.83
C ALA A 137 30.56 -6.43 17.79
N PRO A 138 30.85 -7.03 18.96
CA PRO A 138 29.82 -7.45 19.93
C PRO A 138 28.85 -6.33 20.33
N GLU A 139 29.38 -5.11 20.50
CA GLU A 139 28.60 -3.91 20.85
C GLU A 139 27.53 -3.57 19.79
N MET A 140 27.84 -3.78 18.50
CA MET A 140 26.91 -3.56 17.38
C MET A 140 25.87 -4.66 17.25
N ILE A 141 26.20 -5.87 17.70
CA ILE A 141 25.30 -7.02 17.74
C ILE A 141 24.29 -6.82 18.86
N GLU A 142 24.76 -6.48 20.07
CA GLU A 142 23.92 -6.26 21.24
C GLU A 142 22.91 -5.13 20.99
N ALA A 143 23.33 -4.01 20.40
CA ALA A 143 22.43 -2.92 20.03
C ALA A 143 21.33 -3.35 19.05
N GLN A 144 21.64 -4.21 18.07
CA GLN A 144 20.65 -4.71 17.11
C GLN A 144 19.71 -5.74 17.72
N VAL A 145 20.25 -6.67 18.53
CA VAL A 145 19.46 -7.71 19.20
C VAL A 145 18.52 -7.07 20.22
N GLN A 146 18.99 -6.12 21.02
CA GLN A 146 18.17 -5.39 21.98
C GLN A 146 17.00 -4.67 21.29
N SER A 147 17.23 -4.08 20.12
CA SER A 147 16.14 -3.43 19.36
C SER A 147 15.05 -4.40 18.87
N LEU A 148 15.40 -5.67 18.66
CA LEU A 148 14.46 -6.73 18.29
C LEU A 148 13.74 -7.32 19.50
N GLU A 149 14.41 -7.43 20.64
CA GLU A 149 13.80 -7.88 21.91
C GLU A 149 12.81 -6.87 22.47
N GLU A 150 13.10 -5.57 22.31
CA GLU A 150 12.19 -4.48 22.66
C GLU A 150 11.05 -4.32 21.64
N ALA A 151 11.17 -4.92 20.45
CA ALA A 151 10.11 -4.88 19.45
C ALA A 151 8.89 -5.67 19.91
N THR A 152 7.71 -5.07 19.72
CA THR A 152 6.43 -5.74 20.00
C THR A 152 5.74 -6.10 18.68
N ALA A 153 4.90 -7.14 18.71
CA ALA A 153 4.02 -7.48 17.58
C ALA A 153 3.21 -6.27 17.09
N VAL A 154 2.80 -5.41 18.04
CA VAL A 154 2.14 -4.13 17.79
C VAL A 154 3.01 -3.18 16.99
N GLY A 155 4.22 -2.92 17.50
CA GLY A 155 5.15 -1.95 16.91
C GLY A 155 5.58 -2.36 15.51
N GLN A 156 5.86 -3.64 15.30
CA GLN A 156 6.24 -4.17 13.99
C GLN A 156 5.07 -4.08 12.99
N SER A 157 3.86 -4.43 13.42
CA SER A 157 2.67 -4.33 12.56
C SER A 157 2.34 -2.88 12.21
N PHE A 158 2.55 -1.96 13.15
CA PHE A 158 2.38 -0.53 12.91
C PHE A 158 3.43 0.02 11.94
N ALA A 159 4.69 -0.35 12.10
CA ALA A 159 5.77 0.03 11.18
C ALA A 159 5.48 -0.45 9.75
N GLY A 160 4.98 -1.69 9.59
CA GLY A 160 4.55 -2.22 8.29
C GLY A 160 3.39 -1.45 7.68
N ALA A 161 2.41 -1.05 8.49
CA ALA A 161 1.28 -0.23 8.05
C ALA A 161 1.73 1.16 7.58
N VAL A 162 2.58 1.84 8.36
CA VAL A 162 3.15 3.14 7.99
C VAL A 162 3.99 3.02 6.72
N GLY A 163 4.84 2.01 6.62
CA GLY A 163 5.63 1.72 5.42
C GLY A 163 4.74 1.55 4.19
N THR A 164 3.62 0.85 4.32
CA THR A 164 2.64 0.67 3.23
C THR A 164 2.05 2.00 2.77
N ILE A 165 1.66 2.87 3.70
CA ILE A 165 1.12 4.21 3.38
C ILE A 165 2.17 5.04 2.64
N VAL A 166 3.38 5.12 3.19
CA VAL A 166 4.48 5.91 2.62
C VAL A 166 4.82 5.40 1.22
N THR A 167 4.96 4.09 1.04
CA THR A 167 5.23 3.48 -0.28
C THR A 167 4.10 3.79 -1.27
N CYS A 168 2.83 3.70 -0.87
CA CYS A 168 1.70 4.02 -1.76
C CYS A 168 1.70 5.50 -2.17
N LEU A 169 2.01 6.41 -1.24
CA LEU A 169 2.10 7.85 -1.52
C LEU A 169 3.26 8.17 -2.46
N VAL A 170 4.45 7.66 -2.16
CA VAL A 170 5.65 7.89 -2.98
C VAL A 170 5.49 7.29 -4.37
N ALA A 171 5.07 6.02 -4.45
CA ALA A 171 4.81 5.35 -5.73
C ALA A 171 3.72 6.09 -6.52
N GLY A 172 2.62 6.46 -5.87
CA GLY A 172 1.53 7.19 -6.50
C GLY A 172 1.94 8.57 -7.02
N ALA A 173 2.75 9.31 -6.27
CA ALA A 173 3.29 10.60 -6.68
C ALA A 173 4.19 10.46 -7.92
N ILE A 174 5.11 9.48 -7.91
CA ILE A 174 6.02 9.21 -9.03
C ILE A 174 5.22 8.83 -10.28
N ILE A 175 4.28 7.88 -10.16
CA ILE A 175 3.44 7.43 -11.27
C ILE A 175 2.60 8.59 -11.82
N GLY A 176 2.06 9.44 -10.95
CA GLY A 176 1.29 10.63 -11.34
C GLY A 176 2.12 11.64 -12.13
N ILE A 177 3.40 11.83 -11.79
CA ILE A 177 4.33 12.69 -12.53
C ILE A 177 4.60 12.13 -13.93
N PHE A 178 4.97 10.85 -14.05
CA PHE A 178 5.29 10.24 -15.34
C PHE A 178 4.10 10.26 -16.31
N LYS A 179 2.88 10.02 -15.83
CA LYS A 179 1.67 10.05 -16.67
C LYS A 179 1.31 11.45 -17.16
N ARG A 180 1.72 12.50 -16.43
CA ARG A 180 1.57 13.89 -16.91
C ARG A 180 2.54 14.16 -18.05
N ALA A 181 3.80 13.76 -17.92
CA ALA A 181 4.81 13.96 -18.95
C ALA A 181 4.43 13.30 -20.30
N SER A 182 3.68 12.19 -20.26
CA SER A 182 3.19 11.52 -21.47
C SER A 182 1.94 12.14 -22.12
N LYS A 183 1.22 13.05 -21.45
CA LYS A 183 0.05 13.75 -22.04
C LYS A 183 0.41 15.07 -22.74
N GLU A 184 1.63 15.56 -22.55
CA GLU A 184 2.14 16.80 -23.17
C GLU A 184 2.89 16.53 -24.50
N GLN A 185 2.95 15.28 -24.98
CA GLN A 185 3.44 14.86 -26.30
C GLN A 185 2.28 14.41 -27.18
#